data_AF-A0A7C5ISK4-F1
#
_entry.id   AF-A0A7C5ISK4-F1
#
_cell.length_a   1.000
_cell.length_b   1.000
_cell.length_c   1.000
_cell.angle_alpha   90.00
_cell.angle_beta   90.00
_cell.angle_gamma   90.00
#
_symmetry.space_group_name_H-M   'P 1'
#
loop_
_entity.id
_entity.type
_entity.pdbx_description
1 polymer ?
#
loop_
_entity_poly.entity_id
_entity_poly.type
_entity_poly.pdbx_seq_one_letter_code
_entity_poly.pdbx_strand_id
1 'polypeptide(L)'
;MSTPIKWGEEFLVNTTTQFEQYAPTMASLADGRFVVAFTDFSQSGGDSSGDAVRAQIFNADGTKSGPEFLVNSTTSAFQTNPVITGLSDGRFVVAFEDDSQSGGDTSGSAIRAQIFNADGTKSGTEFLVNTTVSNQQLDPQITALADGKFVVTYRDLSQSGADTFDSAVRAQVFNADGTKSGTEFLVNTTIA
;
A
#
# COMPACT_ATOMS: atom_id res chain seq x y z
N MET A 1 -22.72 -14.48 25.49
CA MET A 1 -22.03 -13.50 24.62
C MET A 1 -23.01 -12.38 24.36
N SER A 2 -22.66 -11.13 24.65
CA SER A 2 -23.50 -9.97 24.35
C SER A 2 -23.52 -9.71 22.86
N THR A 3 -24.68 -9.33 22.32
CA THR A 3 -24.81 -8.86 20.95
C THR A 3 -23.88 -7.66 20.73
N PRO A 4 -23.07 -7.64 19.66
CA PRO A 4 -22.32 -6.45 19.28
C PRO A 4 -23.29 -5.26 19.14
N ILE A 5 -22.98 -4.14 19.78
CA ILE A 5 -23.75 -2.90 19.63
C ILE A 5 -23.10 -2.12 18.47
N LYS A 6 -23.92 -1.72 17.49
CA LYS A 6 -23.48 -0.83 16.41
C LYS A 6 -22.93 0.46 17.03
N TRP A 7 -21.69 0.81 16.72
CA TRP A 7 -21.11 2.08 17.12
C TRP A 7 -21.24 3.07 15.96
N GLY A 8 -21.99 4.15 16.18
CA GLY A 8 -22.25 5.17 15.17
C GLY A 8 -23.17 4.72 14.03
N GLU A 9 -23.39 5.63 13.08
CA GLU A 9 -24.04 5.33 11.81
C GLU A 9 -23.00 4.98 10.74
N GLU A 10 -23.43 4.30 9.68
CA GLU A 10 -22.59 4.09 8.50
C GLU A 10 -22.28 5.45 7.85
N PHE A 11 -21.04 5.65 7.41
CA PHE A 11 -20.62 6.88 6.77
C PHE A 11 -19.74 6.61 5.55
N LEU A 12 -19.79 7.53 4.59
CA LEU A 12 -19.03 7.45 3.36
C LEU A 12 -17.56 7.83 3.60
N VAL A 13 -16.63 6.96 3.19
CA VAL A 13 -15.20 7.18 3.38
C VAL A 13 -14.61 8.12 2.31
N ASN A 14 -14.97 7.90 1.04
CA ASN A 14 -14.49 8.70 -0.08
C ASN A 14 -15.18 10.07 -0.16
N THR A 15 -14.52 11.02 -0.81
CA THR A 15 -15.07 12.33 -1.17
C THR A 15 -15.43 12.35 -2.65
N THR A 16 -14.60 11.75 -3.49
CA THR A 16 -14.92 11.54 -4.90
C THR A 16 -15.73 10.25 -5.05
N THR A 17 -16.93 10.36 -5.64
CA THR A 17 -17.87 9.23 -5.82
C THR A 17 -18.14 8.91 -7.28
N GLN A 18 -17.31 9.43 -8.19
CA GLN A 18 -17.47 9.20 -9.62
C GLN A 18 -16.86 7.84 -9.97
N PHE A 19 -17.55 7.06 -10.81
CA PHE A 19 -17.14 5.71 -11.20
C PHE A 19 -16.94 4.79 -9.99
N GLU A 20 -15.90 3.96 -9.97
CA GLU A 20 -15.70 2.90 -8.99
C GLU A 20 -14.64 3.26 -7.96
N GLN A 21 -14.94 2.95 -6.70
CA GLN A 21 -13.99 2.95 -5.59
C GLN A 21 -14.07 1.59 -4.91
N TYR A 22 -12.95 0.90 -4.77
CA TYR A 22 -12.93 -0.50 -4.33
C TYR A 22 -11.63 -0.86 -3.60
N ALA A 23 -11.54 -2.12 -3.14
CA ALA A 23 -10.42 -2.64 -2.35
C ALA A 23 -9.99 -1.75 -1.17
N PRO A 24 -10.92 -1.34 -0.28
CA PRO A 24 -10.56 -0.50 0.85
C PRO A 24 -9.72 -1.27 1.87
N THR A 25 -8.75 -0.58 2.45
CA THR A 25 -7.91 -1.06 3.56
C THR A 25 -7.74 0.06 4.59
N MET A 26 -7.40 -0.27 5.83
CA MET A 26 -7.27 0.75 6.89
C MET A 26 -6.16 0.44 7.90
N ALA A 27 -5.62 1.50 8.49
CA ALA A 27 -4.71 1.43 9.63
C ALA A 27 -5.12 2.42 10.72
N SER A 28 -4.95 2.03 11.99
CA SER A 28 -5.01 2.93 13.14
C SER A 28 -3.72 3.73 13.26
N LEU A 29 -3.83 5.01 13.61
CA LEU A 29 -2.71 5.91 13.90
C LEU A 29 -2.50 6.03 15.41
N ALA A 30 -1.26 6.34 15.82
CA ALA A 30 -0.87 6.39 17.23
C ALA A 30 -1.60 7.49 18.05
N ASP A 31 -2.15 8.50 17.37
CA ASP A 31 -2.93 9.59 17.97
C ASP A 31 -4.44 9.27 18.08
N GLY A 32 -4.85 8.04 17.78
CA GLY A 32 -6.23 7.57 17.85
C GLY A 32 -7.05 7.85 16.58
N ARG A 33 -6.47 8.49 15.56
CA ARG A 33 -7.06 8.60 14.23
C ARG A 33 -6.95 7.29 13.47
N PHE A 34 -7.62 7.19 12.33
CA PHE A 34 -7.41 6.10 11.39
C PHE A 34 -7.33 6.64 9.96
N VAL A 35 -6.68 5.89 9.10
CA VAL A 35 -6.54 6.19 7.68
C VAL A 35 -7.11 5.04 6.86
N VAL A 36 -7.90 5.38 5.84
CA VAL A 36 -8.45 4.43 4.87
C VAL A 36 -7.79 4.70 3.53
N ALA A 37 -7.21 3.67 2.91
CA ALA A 37 -6.72 3.71 1.55
C ALA A 37 -7.60 2.82 0.65
N PHE A 38 -7.77 3.20 -0.60
CA PHE A 38 -8.64 2.51 -1.56
C PHE A 38 -8.19 2.77 -3.00
N THR A 39 -8.58 1.88 -3.90
CA THR A 39 -8.44 2.08 -5.35
C THR A 39 -9.58 2.99 -5.84
N ASP A 40 -9.26 3.96 -6.69
CA ASP A 40 -10.15 4.98 -7.21
C ASP A 40 -10.06 5.06 -8.74
N PHE A 41 -11.13 4.68 -9.44
CA PHE A 41 -11.26 4.82 -10.90
C PHE A 41 -11.96 6.13 -11.30
N SER A 42 -11.89 7.17 -10.47
CA SER A 42 -12.62 8.42 -10.76
C SER A 42 -12.01 9.25 -11.89
N GLN A 43 -10.76 8.96 -12.27
CA GLN A 43 -9.98 9.73 -13.26
C GLN A 43 -9.90 11.23 -12.90
N SER A 44 -9.80 11.53 -11.61
CA SER A 44 -9.78 12.89 -11.06
C SER A 44 -8.63 13.06 -10.04
N GLY A 45 -8.58 14.20 -9.33
CA GLY A 45 -7.74 14.35 -8.12
C GLY A 45 -6.24 14.17 -8.32
N GLY A 46 -5.74 14.46 -9.52
CA GLY A 46 -4.31 14.39 -9.85
C GLY A 46 -3.91 13.18 -10.68
N ASP A 47 -4.81 12.22 -10.89
CA ASP A 47 -4.60 11.07 -11.78
C ASP A 47 -5.82 10.86 -12.68
N SER A 48 -5.61 10.95 -13.99
CA SER A 48 -6.65 10.79 -15.00
C SER A 48 -6.36 9.63 -15.96
N SER A 49 -5.39 8.78 -15.65
CA SER A 49 -4.91 7.74 -16.59
C SER A 49 -5.56 6.38 -16.37
N GLY A 50 -6.09 6.13 -15.17
CA GLY A 50 -6.65 4.84 -14.79
C GLY A 50 -7.05 4.82 -13.31
N ASP A 51 -6.97 3.63 -12.72
CA ASP A 51 -7.08 3.42 -11.28
C ASP A 51 -5.93 4.11 -10.55
N ALA A 52 -6.27 4.86 -9.52
CA ALA A 52 -5.33 5.50 -8.62
C ALA A 52 -5.47 4.95 -7.20
N VAL A 53 -4.44 5.08 -6.38
CA VAL A 53 -4.56 4.82 -4.95
C VAL A 53 -4.80 6.13 -4.22
N ARG A 54 -5.89 6.21 -3.47
CA ARG A 54 -6.22 7.36 -2.64
C ARG A 54 -6.34 6.99 -1.17
N ALA A 55 -6.23 8.00 -0.32
CA ALA A 55 -6.44 7.83 1.09
C ALA A 55 -7.19 9.02 1.72
N GLN A 56 -7.85 8.74 2.85
CA GLN A 56 -8.50 9.73 3.70
C GLN A 56 -8.24 9.40 5.17
N ILE A 57 -7.92 10.43 5.96
CA ILE A 57 -7.71 10.31 7.40
C ILE A 57 -8.98 10.73 8.11
N PHE A 58 -9.30 10.05 9.19
CA PHE A 58 -10.47 10.26 10.02
C PHE A 58 -10.08 10.40 11.49
N ASN A 59 -10.79 11.26 12.19
CA ASN A 59 -10.77 11.29 13.65
C ASN A 59 -11.43 10.02 14.21
N ALA A 60 -11.18 9.74 15.49
CA ALA A 60 -11.74 8.57 16.17
C ALA A 60 -13.29 8.50 16.10
N ASP A 61 -13.96 9.65 15.98
CA ASP A 61 -15.42 9.77 15.86
C ASP A 61 -15.95 9.57 14.42
N GLY A 62 -15.08 9.25 13.46
CA GLY A 62 -15.44 9.06 12.04
C GLY A 62 -15.54 10.35 11.23
N THR A 63 -15.26 11.53 11.81
CA THR A 63 -15.19 12.78 11.04
C THR A 63 -13.90 12.86 10.23
N LYS A 64 -13.97 13.41 9.01
CA LYS A 64 -12.79 13.57 8.13
C LYS A 64 -11.76 14.51 8.77
N SER A 65 -10.50 14.08 8.80
CA SER A 65 -9.35 14.82 9.30
C SER A 65 -8.51 15.31 8.10
N GLY A 66 -9.00 16.37 7.46
CA GLY A 66 -8.41 16.90 6.22
C GLY A 66 -9.06 16.35 4.93
N PRO A 67 -8.52 16.72 3.76
CA PRO A 67 -9.01 16.26 2.47
C PRO A 67 -8.52 14.84 2.15
N GLU A 68 -9.26 14.18 1.27
CA GLU A 68 -8.75 13.00 0.56
C GLU A 68 -7.54 13.38 -0.31
N PHE A 69 -6.57 12.49 -0.43
CA PHE A 69 -5.31 12.74 -1.15
C PHE A 69 -4.84 11.54 -1.98
N LEU A 70 -4.06 11.84 -3.01
CA LEU A 70 -3.44 10.86 -3.90
C LEU A 70 -2.21 10.22 -3.24
N VAL A 71 -2.18 8.90 -3.18
CA VAL A 71 -1.08 8.12 -2.61
C VAL A 71 0.05 7.97 -3.62
N ASN A 72 -0.26 7.48 -4.82
CA ASN A 72 0.72 7.32 -5.89
C ASN A 72 1.26 8.69 -6.36
N SER A 73 2.49 8.67 -6.86
CA SER A 73 3.14 9.79 -7.53
C SER A 73 3.34 9.49 -9.01
N THR A 74 3.52 8.22 -9.35
CA THR A 74 3.41 7.73 -10.73
C THR A 74 1.93 7.65 -11.09
N THR A 75 1.51 8.34 -12.15
CA THR A 75 0.10 8.48 -12.56
C THR A 75 -0.14 7.96 -13.97
N SER A 76 0.62 6.95 -14.38
CA SER A 76 0.47 6.30 -15.68
C SER A 76 0.00 4.87 -15.47
N ALA A 77 -0.89 4.41 -16.32
CA ALA A 77 -1.53 3.09 -16.22
C ALA A 77 -2.35 2.95 -14.93
N PHE A 78 -2.22 1.84 -14.20
CA PHE A 78 -3.07 1.49 -13.08
C PHE A 78 -2.24 1.35 -11.80
N GLN A 79 -2.74 1.94 -10.71
CA GLN A 79 -2.24 1.71 -9.36
C GLN A 79 -3.38 1.15 -8.51
N THR A 80 -3.22 -0.07 -8.00
CA THR A 80 -4.31 -0.86 -7.40
C THR A 80 -3.87 -1.63 -6.15
N ASN A 81 -4.82 -2.34 -5.53
CA ASN A 81 -4.61 -3.24 -4.39
C ASN A 81 -3.76 -2.64 -3.25
N PRO A 82 -4.18 -1.50 -2.68
CA PRO A 82 -3.41 -0.87 -1.62
C PRO A 82 -3.45 -1.69 -0.32
N VAL A 83 -2.34 -1.68 0.38
CA VAL A 83 -2.19 -2.16 1.76
C VAL A 83 -1.49 -1.12 2.61
N ILE A 84 -1.83 -1.03 3.89
CA ILE A 84 -1.40 0.07 4.76
C ILE A 84 -1.03 -0.43 6.15
N THR A 85 0.00 0.18 6.75
CA THR A 85 0.34 -0.03 8.17
C THR A 85 0.83 1.25 8.82
N GLY A 86 0.53 1.44 10.11
CA GLY A 86 1.07 2.51 10.93
C GLY A 86 2.47 2.14 11.44
N LEU A 87 3.36 3.12 11.51
CA LEU A 87 4.72 2.99 12.01
C LEU A 87 4.81 3.48 13.47
N SER A 88 5.80 2.98 14.20
CA SER A 88 6.00 3.27 15.63
C SER A 88 6.34 4.73 15.93
N ASP A 89 6.79 5.49 14.92
CA ASP A 89 7.08 6.92 15.01
C ASP A 89 5.87 7.81 14.66
N GLY A 90 4.70 7.22 14.46
CA GLY A 90 3.44 7.91 14.15
C GLY A 90 3.21 8.15 12.66
N ARG A 91 4.17 7.82 11.79
CA ARG A 91 3.96 7.81 10.33
C ARG A 91 3.14 6.60 9.91
N PHE A 92 2.78 6.53 8.63
CA PHE A 92 2.20 5.32 8.03
C PHE A 92 2.78 5.10 6.64
N VAL A 93 2.71 3.87 6.16
CA VAL A 93 3.19 3.49 4.83
C VAL A 93 2.08 2.77 4.09
N VAL A 94 1.91 3.14 2.81
CA VAL A 94 0.98 2.48 1.89
C VAL A 94 1.82 1.79 0.81
N ALA A 95 1.61 0.50 0.61
CA ALA A 95 2.15 -0.24 -0.53
C ALA A 95 1.01 -0.60 -1.49
N PHE A 96 1.30 -0.69 -2.78
CA PHE A 96 0.31 -0.90 -3.84
C PHE A 96 0.96 -1.55 -5.07
N GLU A 97 0.13 -2.16 -5.92
CA GLU A 97 0.54 -2.64 -7.24
C GLU A 97 0.60 -1.47 -8.22
N ASP A 98 1.62 -1.47 -9.09
CA ASP A 98 1.88 -0.43 -10.07
C ASP A 98 2.14 -1.04 -11.45
N ASP A 99 1.21 -0.80 -12.38
CA ASP A 99 1.28 -1.29 -13.77
C ASP A 99 1.98 -0.30 -14.70
N SER A 100 2.61 0.73 -14.15
CA SER A 100 3.21 1.83 -14.93
C SER A 100 4.39 1.41 -15.80
N GLN A 101 5.01 0.25 -15.51
CA GLN A 101 6.25 -0.20 -16.13
C GLN A 101 7.34 0.89 -16.14
N SER A 102 7.46 1.61 -15.03
CA SER A 102 8.41 2.71 -14.84
C SER A 102 9.22 2.56 -13.54
N GLY A 103 10.04 3.55 -13.20
CA GLY A 103 10.65 3.67 -11.86
C GLY A 103 11.54 2.50 -11.41
N GLY A 104 12.13 1.79 -12.36
CA GLY A 104 13.07 0.69 -12.09
C GLY A 104 12.53 -0.69 -12.45
N ASP A 105 11.24 -0.83 -12.77
CA ASP A 105 10.64 -2.06 -13.27
C ASP A 105 9.87 -1.80 -14.56
N THR A 106 10.19 -2.51 -15.62
CA THR A 106 9.57 -2.33 -16.95
C THR A 106 9.01 -3.64 -17.50
N SER A 107 8.78 -4.65 -16.66
CA SER A 107 8.44 -6.01 -17.12
C SER A 107 7.06 -6.51 -16.70
N GLY A 108 6.28 -5.68 -16.00
CA GLY A 108 4.95 -6.02 -15.52
C GLY A 108 4.54 -5.12 -14.36
N SER A 109 3.57 -5.59 -13.58
CA SER A 109 3.17 -5.00 -12.31
C SER A 109 4.32 -5.06 -11.31
N ALA A 110 4.61 -3.92 -10.69
CA ALA A 110 5.59 -3.81 -9.62
C ALA A 110 4.89 -3.56 -8.28
N ILE A 111 5.60 -3.78 -7.17
CA ILE A 111 5.12 -3.32 -5.86
C ILE A 111 5.83 -2.01 -5.52
N ARG A 112 5.05 -0.96 -5.25
CA ARG A 112 5.57 0.34 -4.80
C ARG A 112 5.05 0.67 -3.43
N ALA A 113 5.73 1.60 -2.77
CA ALA A 113 5.27 2.14 -1.51
C ALA A 113 5.55 3.64 -1.38
N GLN A 114 4.74 4.30 -0.57
CA GLN A 114 4.95 5.68 -0.15
C GLN A 114 4.68 5.83 1.35
N ILE A 115 5.56 6.57 2.03
CA ILE A 115 5.45 6.87 3.46
C ILE A 115 4.82 8.25 3.62
N PHE A 116 3.99 8.38 4.65
CA PHE A 116 3.28 9.60 4.98
C PHE A 116 3.46 9.95 6.45
N ASN A 117 3.52 11.25 6.72
CA ASN A 117 3.38 11.76 8.07
C ASN A 117 1.94 11.56 8.56
N ALA A 118 1.72 11.64 9.87
CA ALA A 118 0.40 11.45 10.47
C ALA A 118 -0.68 12.39 9.92
N ASP A 119 -0.30 13.54 9.34
CA ASP A 119 -1.23 14.51 8.73
C ASP A 119 -1.57 14.20 7.26
N GLY A 120 -1.03 13.12 6.69
CA GLY A 120 -1.23 12.74 5.30
C GLY A 120 -0.27 13.41 4.30
N THR A 121 0.70 14.19 4.78
CA THR A 121 1.76 14.72 3.91
C THR A 121 2.79 13.63 3.58
N LYS A 122 3.28 13.60 2.33
CA LYS A 122 4.30 12.64 1.88
C LYS A 122 5.61 12.82 2.67
N SER A 123 6.14 11.72 3.20
CA SER A 123 7.41 11.63 3.93
C SER A 123 8.44 10.96 3.02
N GLY A 124 9.11 11.74 2.18
CA GLY A 124 9.99 11.23 1.13
C GLY A 124 9.26 10.95 -0.19
N THR A 125 9.90 10.18 -1.05
CA THR A 125 9.38 9.83 -2.38
C THR A 125 8.84 8.42 -2.41
N GLU A 126 7.90 8.17 -3.32
CA GLU A 126 7.53 6.81 -3.71
C GLU A 126 8.76 5.99 -4.12
N PHE A 127 8.80 4.72 -3.74
CA PHE A 127 9.92 3.83 -4.01
C PHE A 127 9.47 2.41 -4.41
N LEU A 128 10.34 1.72 -5.16
CA LEU A 128 10.15 0.34 -5.59
C LEU A 128 10.45 -0.63 -4.43
N VAL A 129 9.51 -1.52 -4.13
CA VAL A 129 9.63 -2.52 -3.07
C VAL A 129 10.42 -3.73 -3.56
N ASN A 130 10.00 -4.33 -4.68
CA ASN A 130 10.67 -5.49 -5.25
C ASN A 130 12.10 -5.18 -5.70
N THR A 131 12.95 -6.20 -5.71
CA THR A 131 14.29 -6.12 -6.29
C THR A 131 14.37 -6.97 -7.56
N THR A 132 13.65 -8.09 -7.56
CA THR A 132 13.39 -8.84 -8.79
C THR A 132 12.37 -8.07 -9.63
N VAL A 133 12.76 -7.70 -10.86
CA VAL A 133 12.00 -6.85 -11.79
C VAL A 133 11.66 -7.57 -13.09
N SER A 134 11.55 -8.88 -13.03
CA SER A 134 11.17 -9.72 -14.18
C SER A 134 9.80 -10.31 -13.92
N ASN A 135 8.90 -10.17 -14.89
CA ASN A 135 7.49 -10.54 -14.77
C ASN A 135 6.81 -9.81 -13.60
N GLN A 136 5.58 -10.19 -13.27
CA GLN A 136 4.74 -9.46 -12.34
C GLN A 136 5.05 -9.77 -10.86
N GLN A 137 4.98 -8.74 -10.03
CA GLN A 137 4.85 -8.85 -8.58
C GLN A 137 3.48 -8.28 -8.16
N LEU A 138 2.73 -9.06 -7.40
CA LEU A 138 1.30 -8.86 -7.15
C LEU A 138 0.96 -9.10 -5.67
N ASP A 139 -0.26 -8.77 -5.29
CA ASP A 139 -0.89 -9.11 -4.01
C ASP A 139 -0.03 -8.70 -2.79
N PRO A 140 0.37 -7.42 -2.66
CA PRO A 140 1.23 -7.00 -1.58
C PRO A 140 0.53 -7.15 -0.23
N GLN A 141 1.31 -7.44 0.82
CA GLN A 141 0.91 -7.34 2.22
C GLN A 141 2.01 -6.61 2.98
N ILE A 142 1.66 -5.88 4.03
CA ILE A 142 2.60 -5.05 4.79
C ILE A 142 2.38 -5.16 6.29
N THR A 143 3.46 -5.14 7.07
CA THR A 143 3.39 -5.17 8.54
C THR A 143 4.55 -4.39 9.15
N ALA A 144 4.25 -3.53 10.12
CA ALA A 144 5.26 -2.90 10.96
C ALA A 144 5.87 -3.90 11.95
N LEU A 145 7.17 -3.78 12.18
CA LEU A 145 7.96 -4.63 13.07
C LEU A 145 8.23 -3.91 14.39
N ALA A 146 8.43 -4.68 15.46
CA ALA A 146 8.62 -4.15 16.82
C ALA A 146 9.90 -3.31 16.98
N ASP A 147 10.88 -3.46 16.08
CA ASP A 147 12.12 -2.71 16.05
C ASP A 147 12.02 -1.40 15.22
N GLY A 148 10.80 -1.01 14.82
CA GLY A 148 10.52 0.20 14.05
C GLY A 148 10.71 0.05 12.54
N LYS A 149 11.05 -1.14 12.05
CA LYS A 149 11.09 -1.47 10.62
C LYS A 149 9.68 -1.80 10.11
N PHE A 150 9.57 -2.07 8.82
CA PHE A 150 8.41 -2.73 8.24
C PHE A 150 8.84 -3.78 7.21
N VAL A 151 8.00 -4.78 6.99
CA VAL A 151 8.20 -5.80 5.97
C VAL A 151 7.05 -5.74 4.98
N VAL A 152 7.38 -5.85 3.68
CA VAL A 152 6.41 -6.03 2.61
C VAL A 152 6.60 -7.41 2.02
N THR A 153 5.53 -8.18 1.92
CA THR A 153 5.51 -9.47 1.21
C THR A 153 4.65 -9.36 -0.04
N TYR A 154 4.96 -10.14 -1.07
CA TYR A 154 4.22 -10.13 -2.33
C TYR A 154 4.35 -11.48 -3.04
N ARG A 155 3.39 -11.76 -3.90
CA ARG A 155 3.45 -12.83 -4.87
C ARG A 155 4.39 -12.42 -6.00
N ASP A 156 5.27 -13.32 -6.41
CA ASP A 156 6.28 -13.07 -7.43
C ASP A 156 6.20 -14.10 -8.55
N LEU A 157 5.91 -13.65 -9.78
CA LEU A 157 5.79 -14.48 -10.97
C LEU A 157 7.09 -14.52 -11.81
N SER A 158 8.20 -14.06 -11.23
CA SER A 158 9.51 -14.01 -11.91
C SER A 158 10.08 -15.37 -12.27
N GLN A 159 9.66 -16.43 -11.57
CA GLN A 159 10.25 -17.78 -11.67
C GLN A 159 11.77 -17.75 -11.49
N SER A 160 12.26 -16.87 -10.62
CA SER A 160 13.68 -16.66 -10.37
C SER A 160 14.07 -17.09 -8.94
N GLY A 161 15.37 -17.14 -8.65
CA GLY A 161 15.86 -17.53 -7.33
C GLY A 161 15.73 -19.03 -7.08
N ALA A 162 15.40 -19.42 -5.84
CA ALA A 162 15.29 -20.82 -5.46
C ALA A 162 13.92 -21.45 -5.79
N ASP A 163 12.90 -20.63 -6.05
CA ASP A 163 11.58 -21.11 -6.49
C ASP A 163 11.32 -20.64 -7.93
N THR A 164 11.50 -21.58 -8.86
CA THR A 164 11.30 -21.36 -10.30
C THR A 164 9.96 -21.92 -10.79
N PHE A 165 9.08 -22.39 -9.91
CA PHE A 165 7.83 -23.04 -10.28
C PHE A 165 6.63 -22.11 -10.09
N ASP A 166 6.14 -21.55 -11.20
CA ASP A 166 4.97 -20.67 -11.31
C ASP A 166 5.09 -19.36 -10.52
N SER A 167 4.78 -19.36 -9.21
CA SER A 167 4.83 -18.16 -8.37
C SER A 167 5.45 -18.42 -7.01
N ALA A 168 6.37 -17.54 -6.59
CA ALA A 168 6.97 -17.52 -5.27
C ALA A 168 6.27 -16.51 -4.34
N VAL A 169 6.52 -16.63 -3.02
CA VAL A 169 6.23 -15.55 -2.07
C VAL A 169 7.55 -14.95 -1.63
N ARG A 170 7.70 -13.65 -1.84
CA ARG A 170 8.91 -12.90 -1.48
C ARG A 170 8.62 -11.85 -0.44
N ALA A 171 9.66 -11.45 0.27
CA ALA A 171 9.62 -10.40 1.27
C ALA A 171 10.80 -9.44 1.09
N GLN A 172 10.56 -8.17 1.41
CA GLN A 172 11.63 -7.20 1.64
C GLN A 172 11.37 -6.41 2.91
N VAL A 173 12.42 -6.28 3.73
CA VAL A 173 12.40 -5.50 4.98
C VAL A 173 12.95 -4.11 4.71
N PHE A 174 12.33 -3.11 5.32
CA PHE A 174 12.69 -1.71 5.19
C PHE A 174 12.87 -1.07 6.56
N ASN A 175 13.80 -0.13 6.64
CA ASN A 175 13.85 0.81 7.76
C ASN A 175 12.63 1.75 7.70
N ALA A 176 12.33 2.42 8.80
CA ALA A 176 11.19 3.35 8.89
C ALA A 176 11.23 4.46 7.81
N ASP A 177 12.41 4.80 7.28
CA ASP A 177 12.58 5.82 6.23
C ASP A 177 12.36 5.30 4.79
N GLY A 178 12.03 4.01 4.63
CA GLY A 178 11.83 3.39 3.32
C GLY A 178 13.12 2.87 2.68
N THR A 179 14.27 2.97 3.35
CA THR A 179 15.50 2.33 2.87
C THR A 179 15.47 0.82 3.11
N LYS A 180 15.93 0.04 2.13
CA LYS A 180 16.00 -1.43 2.21
C LYS A 180 16.91 -1.84 3.39
N SER A 181 16.39 -2.68 4.28
CA SER A 181 17.11 -3.27 5.40
C SER A 181 17.48 -4.72 5.07
N GLY A 182 18.55 -4.89 4.32
CA GLY A 182 18.97 -6.19 3.77
C GLY A 182 18.44 -6.43 2.36
N THR A 183 18.50 -7.69 1.95
CA THR A 183 18.08 -8.13 0.61
C THR A 183 16.71 -8.79 0.65
N GLU A 184 16.01 -8.73 -0.47
CA GLU A 184 14.82 -9.53 -0.73
C GLU A 184 15.10 -11.02 -0.46
N PHE A 185 14.12 -11.75 0.08
CA PHE A 185 14.23 -13.17 0.38
C PHE A 185 12.92 -13.93 0.12
N LEU A 186 13.04 -15.24 -0.11
CA LEU A 186 11.91 -16.16 -0.28
C LEU A 186 11.28 -16.51 1.06
N VAL A 187 9.96 -16.44 1.14
CA VAL A 187 9.18 -16.78 2.34
C VAL A 187 8.74 -18.25 2.29
N ASN A 188 8.42 -18.78 1.11
CA ASN A 188 8.10 -20.19 0.96
C ASN A 188 9.38 -21.05 0.99
N THR A 189 9.34 -22.13 1.77
CA THR A 189 10.50 -23.00 2.01
C THR A 189 10.42 -24.35 1.29
N THR A 190 9.27 -24.67 0.69
CA THR A 190 9.12 -25.84 -0.19
C THR A 190 9.43 -25.42 -1.62
N ILE A 191 10.70 -25.58 -1.98
CA ILE A 191 11.13 -25.61 -3.37
C ILE A 191 10.82 -27.02 -3.91
N ALA A 192 10.34 -27.13 -5.16
CA ALA A 192 10.00 -28.43 -5.74
C ALA A 192 11.23 -29.35 -5.91
#